data_AF-A0A0F9P9N5-F1
#
_entry.id   AF-A0A0F9P9N5-F1
#
_cell.length_a   1.000
_cell.length_b   1.000
_cell.length_c   1.000
_cell.angle_alpha   90.00
_cell.angle_beta   90.00
_cell.angle_gamma   90.00
#
_symmetry.space_group_name_H-M   'P 1'
#
loop_
_entity.id
_entity.type
_entity.pdbx_description
1 polymer ?
#
loop_
_entity_poly.entity_id
_entity_poly.type
_entity_poly.pdbx_seq_one_letter_code
_entity_poly.pdbx_strand_id
1 'polypeptide(L)'
;MSDLTLTIGERDFTVEFEVVNQATGGAFDLTPYDNIRLFIKTTDYLTDIVPGGIILGTIAPTTDGLLAWSIIASEVPNVAGQYYGKIDFEDTSTSEVRKSEQFDIRITRSLTS
;
A
#
# COMPACT_ATOMS: atom_id res chain seq x y z
N MET A 1 34.62 -0.99 10.83
CA MET A 1 34.31 -0.29 9.57
C MET A 1 32.82 -0.41 9.38
N SER A 2 32.09 0.71 9.29
CA SER A 2 30.66 0.66 9.00
C SER A 2 30.51 0.41 7.50
N ASP A 3 30.09 -0.80 7.14
CA ASP A 3 29.88 -1.18 5.75
C ASP A 3 28.79 -0.27 5.14
N LEU A 4 29.23 0.66 4.30
CA LEU A 4 28.36 1.54 3.53
C LEU A 4 27.55 0.67 2.57
N THR A 5 26.24 0.55 2.82
CA THR A 5 25.33 -0.15 1.92
C THR A 5 24.72 0.88 0.97
N LEU A 6 25.10 0.83 -0.30
CA LEU A 6 24.46 1.62 -1.36
C LEU A 6 23.14 0.95 -1.75
N THR A 7 22.01 1.54 -1.36
CA THR A 7 20.69 1.12 -1.84
C THR A 7 20.42 1.75 -3.19
N ILE A 8 20.63 0.99 -4.27
CA ILE A 8 20.24 1.39 -5.63
C ILE A 8 18.79 0.94 -5.87
N GLY A 9 17.90 1.90 -6.06
CA GLY A 9 16.47 1.74 -6.35
C GLY A 9 15.88 3.11 -6.65
N GLU A 10 14.66 3.16 -7.20
CA GLU A 10 13.94 4.42 -7.42
C GLU A 10 13.84 5.19 -6.09
N ARG A 11 14.50 6.35 -6.01
CA ARG A 11 14.44 7.21 -4.83
C ARG A 11 13.10 7.92 -4.88
N ASP A 12 12.19 7.42 -4.05
CA ASP A 12 10.89 8.03 -3.75
C ASP A 12 9.97 8.03 -4.98
N PHE A 13 8.94 7.17 -4.96
CA PHE A 13 7.98 7.06 -6.06
C PHE A 13 6.56 7.25 -5.53
N THR A 14 5.67 7.71 -6.39
CA THR A 14 4.25 7.85 -6.09
C THR A 14 3.48 6.69 -6.69
N VAL A 15 2.64 6.03 -5.89
CA VAL A 15 1.67 5.07 -6.38
C VAL A 15 0.28 5.66 -6.23
N GLU A 16 -0.44 5.69 -7.35
CA GLU A 16 -1.79 6.22 -7.43
C GLU A 16 -2.78 5.08 -7.63
N PHE A 17 -3.90 5.14 -6.91
CA PHE A 17 -5.03 4.22 -7.07
C PHE A 17 -6.31 5.02 -7.25
N GLU A 18 -7.19 4.52 -8.12
CA GLU A 18 -8.56 5.00 -8.25
C GLU A 18 -9.49 3.97 -7.61
N VAL A 19 -10.24 4.39 -6.59
CA VAL A 19 -11.28 3.58 -5.96
C VAL A 19 -12.59 3.90 -6.64
N VAL A 20 -13.15 2.89 -7.31
CA VAL A 20 -14.42 3.02 -8.02
C VAL A 20 -15.52 2.20 -7.34
N ASN A 21 -16.74 2.72 -7.37
CA ASN A 21 -17.91 1.96 -6.99
C ASN A 21 -18.25 0.97 -8.11
N GLN A 22 -18.12 -0.34 -7.86
CA GLN A 22 -18.37 -1.37 -8.88
C GLN A 22 -19.77 -1.31 -9.50
N ALA A 23 -20.79 -0.86 -8.75
CA ALA A 23 -22.16 -0.81 -9.24
C ALA A 23 -22.41 0.38 -10.19
N THR A 24 -21.73 1.50 -9.98
CA THR A 24 -21.96 2.73 -10.76
C THR A 24 -20.82 3.10 -11.70
N GLY A 25 -19.63 2.51 -11.52
CA GLY A 25 -18.39 2.83 -12.26
C GLY A 25 -17.81 4.21 -11.94
N GLY A 26 -18.41 4.96 -11.02
CA GLY A 26 -17.94 6.28 -10.61
C GLY A 26 -16.96 6.22 -9.45
N ALA A 27 -16.27 7.33 -9.21
CA ALA A 27 -15.43 7.54 -8.04
C ALA A 27 -16.17 7.18 -6.74
N PHE A 28 -15.47 6.49 -5.86
CA PHE A 28 -15.97 6.13 -4.54
C PHE A 28 -15.65 7.25 -3.53
N ASP A 29 -16.66 7.66 -2.76
CA ASP A 29 -16.48 8.67 -1.71
C ASP A 29 -15.77 8.04 -0.50
N LEU A 30 -14.55 8.51 -0.23
CA LEU A 30 -13.71 8.00 0.84
C LEU A 30 -13.77 8.86 2.11
N THR A 31 -14.53 9.97 2.10
CA THR A 31 -14.66 10.87 3.26
C THR A 31 -15.10 10.20 4.57
N PRO A 32 -15.83 9.07 4.57
CA PRO A 32 -16.11 8.35 5.82
C PRO A 32 -14.89 7.70 6.48
N TYR A 33 -13.80 7.47 5.74
CA TYR A 33 -12.63 6.72 6.21
C TYR A 33 -11.49 7.67 6.58
N ASP A 34 -11.29 7.88 7.87
CA ASP A 34 -10.26 8.77 8.40
C ASP A 34 -8.86 8.13 8.46
N ASN A 35 -8.76 6.81 8.24
CA ASN A 35 -7.50 6.08 8.21
C ASN A 35 -7.43 5.12 7.01
N ILE A 36 -6.79 5.57 5.93
CA ILE A 36 -6.58 4.78 4.71
C ILE A 36 -5.13 4.33 4.61
N ARG A 37 -4.90 3.02 4.59
CA ARG A 37 -3.56 2.41 4.72
C ARG A 37 -3.27 1.47 3.56
N LEU A 38 -2.09 1.63 2.96
CA LEU A 38 -1.55 0.70 1.98
C LEU A 38 -0.67 -0.33 2.69
N PHE A 39 -1.04 -1.60 2.58
CA PHE A 39 -0.29 -2.72 3.15
C PHE A 39 0.31 -3.59 2.05
N ILE A 40 1.49 -4.14 2.33
CA ILE A 40 2.09 -5.22 1.54
C ILE A 40 2.60 -6.38 2.39
N LYS A 41 2.61 -7.58 1.81
CA LYS A 41 2.98 -8.83 2.49
C LYS A 41 3.54 -9.86 1.50
N THR A 42 4.43 -10.75 1.94
CA THR A 42 5.00 -11.83 1.08
C THR A 42 4.07 -13.04 0.89
N THR A 43 3.02 -13.13 1.70
CA THR A 43 1.98 -14.15 1.65
C THR A 43 0.64 -13.48 1.44
N ASP A 44 -0.31 -14.19 0.85
CA ASP A 44 -1.63 -13.65 0.52
C ASP A 44 -2.41 -13.18 1.76
N TYR A 45 -3.52 -12.49 1.52
CA TYR A 45 -4.42 -11.99 2.57
C TYR A 45 -5.58 -12.95 2.88
N LEU A 46 -5.38 -14.26 2.69
CA LEU A 46 -6.43 -15.25 2.98
C LEU A 46 -6.80 -15.33 4.47
N THR A 47 -5.90 -14.91 5.34
CA THR A 47 -6.14 -14.77 6.78
C THR A 47 -5.94 -13.32 7.20
N ASP A 48 -7.03 -12.66 7.58
CA ASP A 48 -7.10 -11.24 7.96
C ASP A 48 -6.35 -10.91 9.28
N ILE A 49 -5.75 -11.92 9.93
CA ILE A 49 -5.07 -11.84 11.22
C ILE A 49 -3.72 -12.56 11.10
N VAL A 50 -2.75 -11.97 10.40
CA VAL A 50 -1.37 -12.48 10.46
C VAL A 50 -0.41 -11.31 10.66
N PRO A 51 0.34 -11.29 11.78
CA PRO A 51 1.39 -10.29 12.00
C PRO A 51 2.44 -10.36 10.87
N GLY A 52 2.92 -9.21 10.39
CA GLY A 52 4.07 -9.15 9.47
C GLY A 52 3.85 -8.41 8.13
N GLY A 53 2.71 -7.75 7.94
CA GLY A 53 2.54 -6.79 6.84
C GLY A 53 3.36 -5.52 7.05
N ILE A 54 3.83 -4.91 5.97
CA ILE A 54 4.51 -3.60 5.98
C ILE A 54 3.48 -2.56 5.55
N ILE A 55 3.34 -1.50 6.34
CA ILE A 55 2.57 -0.31 5.96
C ILE A 55 3.48 0.56 5.10
N LEU A 56 3.09 0.78 3.84
CA LEU A 56 3.79 1.68 2.92
C LEU A 56 3.35 3.14 3.06
N GLY A 57 2.32 3.39 3.88
CA GLY A 57 1.94 4.73 4.30
C GLY A 57 0.47 4.85 4.65
N THR A 58 0.12 6.01 5.19
CA THR A 58 -1.25 6.43 5.50
C THR A 58 -1.53 7.75 4.79
N ILE A 59 -2.71 7.89 4.21
CA ILE A 59 -3.13 9.11 3.51
C ILE A 59 -4.49 9.58 4.02
N ALA A 60 -4.75 10.87 3.79
CA ALA A 60 -6.04 11.47 4.11
C ALA A 60 -7.11 11.04 3.09
N PRO A 61 -8.39 11.00 3.50
CA PRO A 61 -9.49 10.70 2.59
C PRO A 61 -9.68 11.76 1.51
N THR A 62 -10.22 11.32 0.38
CA THR A 62 -10.52 12.16 -0.79
C THR A 62 -11.96 11.92 -1.27
N THR A 63 -12.55 12.92 -1.93
CA THR A 63 -13.91 12.80 -2.48
C THR A 63 -13.94 12.29 -3.92
N ASP A 64 -12.80 12.29 -4.60
CA ASP A 64 -12.66 11.92 -6.01
C ASP A 64 -12.23 10.46 -6.22
N GLY A 65 -12.14 9.69 -5.13
CA GLY A 65 -11.72 8.29 -5.17
C GLY A 65 -10.24 8.11 -5.48
N LEU A 66 -9.45 9.19 -5.61
CA LEU A 66 -8.04 9.12 -5.92
C LEU A 66 -7.22 9.04 -4.65
N LEU A 67 -6.30 8.08 -4.62
CA LEU A 67 -5.39 7.83 -3.52
C LEU A 67 -3.96 7.93 -4.05
N ALA A 68 -3.10 8.68 -3.38
CA ALA A 68 -1.69 8.83 -3.80
C ALA A 68 -0.76 8.65 -2.60
N TRP A 69 0.03 7.59 -2.61
CA TRP A 69 1.08 7.35 -1.62
C TRP A 69 2.44 7.74 -2.18
N SER A 70 3.15 8.61 -1.47
CA SER A 70 4.58 8.84 -1.71
C SER A 70 5.37 7.83 -0.89
N ILE A 71 5.92 6.80 -1.55
CA ILE A 71 6.65 5.72 -0.91
C ILE A 71 8.12 6.05 -0.92
N ILE A 72 8.72 6.17 0.27
CA ILE A 72 10.16 6.41 0.38
C ILE A 72 10.92 5.08 0.38
N ALA A 73 12.19 5.12 -0.08
CA ALA A 73 12.99 3.91 -0.28
C ALA A 73 13.13 3.03 1.00
N SER A 74 13.05 3.63 2.19
CA SER A 74 13.12 2.90 3.47
C SER A 74 11.86 2.11 3.82
N GLU A 75 10.72 2.42 3.21
CA GLU A 75 9.44 1.71 3.42
C GLU A 75 9.36 0.46 2.53
N VAL A 76 10.10 0.44 1.42
CA VAL A 76 10.13 -0.69 0.50
C VAL A 76 10.93 -1.86 1.12
N PRO A 77 10.36 -3.07 1.17
CA PRO A 77 11.06 -4.27 1.62
C PRO A 77 12.45 -4.43 0.99
N ASN A 78 13.42 -4.81 1.83
CA ASN A 78 14.79 -5.03 1.37
C ASN A 78 15.00 -6.28 0.53
N VAL A 79 14.05 -7.21 0.57
CA VAL A 79 14.10 -8.47 -0.15
C VAL A 79 13.33 -8.32 -1.46
N ALA A 80 13.97 -8.70 -2.59
CA ALA A 80 13.27 -8.78 -3.86
C ALA A 80 12.32 -9.98 -3.86
N GLY A 81 11.15 -9.85 -4.50
CA GLY A 81 10.15 -10.89 -4.51
C GLY A 81 8.77 -10.44 -4.97
N GLN A 82 7.83 -11.37 -4.97
CA GLN A 82 6.41 -11.09 -5.10
C GLN A 82 5.83 -10.78 -3.72
N TYR A 83 5.00 -9.75 -3.70
CA TYR A 83 4.23 -9.29 -2.57
C TYR A 83 2.78 -9.15 -3.00
N TYR A 84 1.88 -9.31 -2.04
CA TYR A 84 0.48 -8.99 -2.19
C TYR A 84 0.24 -7.64 -1.52
N GLY A 85 -0.48 -6.75 -2.20
CA GLY A 85 -0.95 -5.47 -1.70
C GLY A 85 -2.43 -5.51 -1.35
N LYS A 86 -2.81 -4.71 -0.35
CA LYS A 86 -4.20 -4.49 0.07
C LYS A 86 -4.33 -3.09 0.65
N ILE A 87 -5.47 -2.44 0.42
CA ILE A 87 -5.78 -1.15 1.01
C ILE A 87 -6.87 -1.35 2.04
N ASP A 88 -6.62 -0.90 3.28
CA ASP A 88 -7.64 -0.86 4.33
C ASP A 88 -8.17 0.57 4.46
N PHE A 89 -9.49 0.67 4.51
CA PHE A 89 -10.26 1.88 4.72
C PHE A 89 -10.93 1.75 6.09
N GLU A 90 -10.39 2.42 7.09
CA GLU A 90 -10.91 2.42 8.46
C GLU A 90 -11.62 3.73 8.75
N ASP A 91 -12.83 3.62 9.29
CA ASP A 91 -13.55 4.69 9.99
C ASP A 91 -13.35 4.45 11.49
N THR A 92 -12.45 5.22 12.11
CA THR A 92 -12.12 5.01 13.53
C THR A 92 -13.28 5.38 14.46
N SER A 93 -14.25 6.17 13.98
CA SER A 93 -15.42 6.57 14.77
C SER A 93 -16.43 5.42 14.93
N THR A 94 -16.55 4.57 13.92
CA THR A 94 -17.45 3.41 13.91
C THR A 94 -16.72 2.08 14.09
N SER A 95 -15.38 2.09 14.04
CA SER A 95 -14.54 0.89 13.94
C SER A 95 -14.87 0.01 12.72
N GLU A 96 -15.52 0.58 11.70
CA GLU A 96 -15.74 -0.10 10.43
C GLU A 96 -14.42 -0.15 9.65
N VAL A 97 -14.05 -1.35 9.19
CA VAL A 97 -12.90 -1.54 8.29
C VAL A 97 -13.39 -2.19 7.01
N ARG A 98 -13.29 -1.46 5.90
CA ARG A 98 -13.42 -2.03 4.55
C ARG A 98 -12.06 -2.26 3.97
N LYS A 99 -11.97 -3.23 3.05
CA LYS A 99 -10.71 -3.57 2.42
C LYS A 99 -10.87 -3.74 0.93
N SER A 100 -9.85 -3.34 0.17
CA SER A 100 -9.79 -3.62 -1.26
C SER A 100 -9.66 -5.12 -1.51
N GLU A 101 -9.91 -5.52 -2.76
CA GLU A 101 -9.36 -6.77 -3.26
C GLU A 101 -7.82 -6.73 -3.22
N GLN A 102 -7.21 -7.91 -3.16
CA GLN A 102 -5.75 -8.00 -3.21
C GLN A 102 -5.23 -7.69 -4.61
N PHE A 103 -4.02 -7.14 -4.69
CA PHE A 103 -3.30 -6.91 -5.94
C PHE A 103 -1.84 -7.34 -5.83
N ASP A 104 -1.20 -7.63 -6.95
CA ASP A 104 0.19 -8.07 -6.98
C ASP A 104 1.15 -6.88 -7.01
N ILE A 105 2.18 -6.94 -6.16
CA ILE A 105 3.32 -6.03 -6.17
C ILE A 105 4.57 -6.86 -6.37
N ARG A 106 5.43 -6.45 -7.30
CA ARG A 106 6.72 -7.11 -7.51
C ARG A 106 7.85 -6.14 -7.22
N ILE A 107 8.68 -6.51 -6.25
CA ILE A 107 9.90 -5.76 -5.93
C ILE A 107 11.05 -6.46 -6.65
N THR A 108 11.65 -5.76 -7.60
CA THR A 108 12.86 -6.21 -8.30
C THR A 108 14.05 -5.41 -7.79
N ARG A 109 15.17 -6.10 -7.56
CA ARG A 109 16.45 -5.46 -7.26
C ARG A 109 17.49 -6.05 -8.20
N SER A 110 18.03 -5.24 -9.09
CA SER A 110 19.18 -5.61 -9.92
C SER A 110 20.40 -4.84 -9.43
N LEU A 111 21.40 -5.54 -8.91
CA LEU A 111 22.75 -5.01 -8.91
C LEU A 111 23.32 -5.36 -10.28
N THR A 112 23.30 -4.40 -11.20
CA THR A 112 24.14 -4.52 -12.39
C THR A 112 25.59 -4.46 -11.91
N SER A 113 26.32 -5.57 -12.07
CA SER A 113 27.77 -5.64 -11.89
C SER A 113 28.50 -4.70 -12.85
#